data_AF-A0A6G3T5S4-F1
#
_entry.id   AF-A0A6G3T5S4-F1
#
_cell.length_a   1.000
_cell.length_b   1.000
_cell.length_c   1.000
_cell.angle_alpha   90.00
_cell.angle_beta   90.00
_cell.angle_gamma   90.00
#
_symmetry.space_group_name_H-M   'P 1'
#
loop_
_entity.id
_entity.type
_entity.pdbx_description
1 polymer ?
#
loop_
_entity_poly.entity_id
_entity_poly.type
_entity_poly.pdbx_seq_one_letter_code
_entity_poly.pdbx_strand_id
1 'polypeptide(L)'
;AGSGPLARVGNADLVRGISACLSVAGAVGEGITTAEGYRALAASCVRAADAHHWLGEADLGDLAGALAAVRETAEQVLAEYETVRDLTRRAAEARDEAAERIASVVRRLRGEAPKEAAAWVRGLTELRHAHGHLLTVKEMRYADAPGIDALAAEAEESLAELGRRAVAFLAREDAFDAQRADVEALVADAEAIATVAEAGPVAARLDELADGLRTVTDVVAELDMGDATVRTALLERVAAVLGGVNRARATLDARRRALLDREGRAEFTAETALLGQAVTAALAAADTPERCDDQLARLLARLEDLESRFAEFD
;
A
#
# COMPACT_ATOMS: atom_id res chain seq x y z
N ALA A 1 -17.52 -68.06 -42.27
CA ALA A 1 -16.83 -66.76 -42.17
C ALA A 1 -17.87 -65.73 -41.77
N GLY A 2 -17.59 -64.90 -40.76
CA GLY A 2 -18.55 -63.91 -40.27
C GLY A 2 -18.79 -62.81 -41.32
N SER A 3 -20.05 -62.46 -41.57
CA SER A 3 -20.48 -61.48 -42.58
C SER A 3 -20.80 -60.10 -41.98
N GLY A 4 -20.16 -59.75 -40.86
CA GLY A 4 -20.42 -58.51 -40.13
C GLY A 4 -19.37 -57.42 -40.38
N PRO A 5 -19.65 -56.16 -40.00
CA PRO A 5 -18.72 -55.03 -40.13
C PRO A 5 -17.33 -55.29 -39.51
N LEU A 6 -17.28 -56.07 -38.41
CA LEU A 6 -16.05 -56.50 -37.74
C LEU A 6 -15.14 -57.37 -38.62
N ALA A 7 -15.67 -58.09 -39.62
CA ALA A 7 -14.87 -58.92 -40.53
C ALA A 7 -13.98 -58.10 -41.47
N ARG A 8 -14.22 -56.77 -41.56
CA ARG A 8 -13.37 -55.82 -42.30
C ARG A 8 -12.08 -55.49 -41.55
N VAL A 9 -12.07 -55.70 -40.22
CA VAL A 9 -10.91 -55.45 -39.36
C VAL A 9 -10.18 -56.79 -39.14
N GLY A 10 -8.86 -56.79 -39.31
CA GLY A 10 -8.06 -58.00 -39.08
C GLY A 10 -8.17 -58.48 -37.63
N ASN A 11 -8.34 -59.79 -37.41
CA ASN A 11 -8.51 -60.36 -36.05
C ASN A 11 -7.40 -59.94 -35.07
N ALA A 12 -6.14 -59.86 -35.54
CA ALA A 12 -5.03 -59.41 -34.72
C ALA A 12 -5.18 -57.95 -34.26
N ASP A 13 -5.78 -57.10 -35.09
CA ASP A 13 -6.02 -55.70 -34.77
C ASP A 13 -7.22 -55.50 -33.86
N LEU A 14 -8.29 -56.28 -34.06
CA LEU A 14 -9.43 -56.34 -33.14
C LEU A 14 -9.00 -56.68 -31.72
N VAL A 15 -8.20 -57.74 -31.55
CA VAL A 15 -7.72 -58.16 -30.23
C VAL A 15 -6.87 -57.08 -29.57
N ARG A 16 -5.95 -56.45 -30.32
CA ARG A 16 -5.10 -55.38 -29.79
C ARG A 16 -5.90 -54.14 -29.41
N GLY A 17 -6.82 -53.69 -30.26
CA GLY A 17 -7.67 -52.53 -29.98
C GLY A 17 -8.58 -52.73 -28.77
N ILE A 18 -9.24 -53.89 -28.67
CA ILE A 18 -10.07 -54.22 -27.51
C ILE A 18 -9.22 -54.33 -26.24
N SER A 19 -8.04 -54.96 -26.31
CA SER A 19 -7.12 -55.04 -25.17
C SER A 19 -6.64 -53.66 -24.70
N ALA A 20 -6.41 -52.72 -25.62
CA ALA A 20 -6.05 -51.35 -25.28
C ALA A 20 -7.19 -50.63 -24.56
N CYS A 21 -8.43 -50.75 -25.05
CA CYS A 21 -9.61 -50.19 -24.38
C CYS A 21 -9.86 -50.82 -23.00
N LEU A 22 -9.68 -52.14 -22.87
CA LEU A 22 -9.80 -52.84 -21.58
C LEU A 22 -8.70 -52.42 -20.60
N SER A 23 -7.49 -52.12 -21.08
CA SER A 23 -6.41 -51.60 -20.24
C SER A 23 -6.75 -50.22 -19.69
N VAL A 24 -7.33 -49.34 -20.52
CA VAL A 24 -7.85 -48.04 -20.08
C VAL A 24 -8.96 -48.21 -19.03
N ALA A 25 -9.93 -49.09 -19.30
CA ALA A 25 -11.02 -49.37 -18.36
C ALA A 25 -10.51 -49.96 -17.03
N GLY A 26 -9.51 -50.84 -17.09
CA GLY A 26 -8.85 -51.41 -15.91
C GLY A 26 -8.18 -50.35 -15.06
N ALA A 27 -7.40 -49.45 -15.68
CA ALA A 27 -6.74 -48.35 -14.97
C ALA A 27 -7.75 -47.42 -14.26
N VAL A 28 -8.91 -47.17 -14.87
CA VAL A 28 -10.00 -46.41 -14.23
C VAL A 28 -10.60 -47.21 -13.05
N GLY A 29 -10.84 -48.51 -13.24
CA GLY A 29 -11.45 -49.39 -12.23
C GLY A 29 -10.58 -49.63 -11.00
N GLU A 30 -9.26 -49.60 -11.14
CA GLU A 30 -8.30 -49.73 -10.03
C GLU A 30 -8.23 -48.46 -9.15
N GLY A 31 -8.70 -47.32 -9.67
CA GLY A 31 -8.73 -46.04 -8.96
C GLY A 31 -7.41 -45.26 -9.08
N ILE A 32 -7.48 -44.08 -9.68
CA ILE A 32 -6.32 -43.20 -9.88
C ILE A 32 -6.35 -42.07 -8.85
N THR A 33 -5.24 -41.90 -8.11
CA THR A 33 -5.13 -40.91 -7.03
C THR A 33 -4.03 -39.87 -7.26
N THR A 34 -3.28 -39.97 -8.37
CA THR A 34 -2.14 -39.11 -8.66
C THR A 34 -2.26 -38.43 -10.01
N ALA A 35 -1.72 -37.21 -10.13
CA ALA A 35 -1.62 -36.51 -11.41
C ALA A 35 -0.81 -37.31 -12.45
N GLU A 36 0.25 -38.01 -12.03
CA GLU A 36 1.01 -38.90 -12.92
C GLU A 36 0.12 -39.98 -13.55
N GLY A 37 -0.75 -40.59 -12.74
CA GLY A 37 -1.69 -41.62 -13.18
C GLY A 37 -2.74 -41.09 -14.15
N TYR A 38 -3.32 -39.91 -13.89
CA TYR A 38 -4.29 -39.30 -14.83
C TYR A 38 -3.63 -38.90 -16.15
N ARG A 39 -2.36 -38.45 -16.11
CA ARG A 39 -1.57 -38.17 -17.32
C ARG A 39 -1.30 -39.45 -18.12
N ALA A 40 -0.97 -40.54 -17.43
CA ALA A 40 -0.79 -41.84 -18.06
C ALA A 40 -2.09 -42.39 -18.67
N LEU A 41 -3.24 -42.16 -18.02
CA LEU A 41 -4.57 -42.52 -18.53
C LEU A 41 -4.91 -41.75 -19.80
N ALA A 42 -4.80 -40.43 -19.80
CA ALA A 42 -5.05 -39.58 -20.97
C ALA A 42 -4.16 -40.02 -22.16
N ALA A 43 -2.87 -40.28 -21.90
CA ALA A 43 -1.94 -40.77 -22.92
C ALA A 43 -2.30 -42.18 -23.43
N SER A 44 -2.83 -43.06 -22.58
CA SER A 44 -3.33 -44.39 -23.00
C SER A 44 -4.55 -44.29 -23.90
N CYS A 45 -5.48 -43.37 -23.63
CA CYS A 45 -6.62 -43.12 -24.51
C CYS A 45 -6.18 -42.63 -25.89
N VAL A 46 -5.22 -41.70 -25.96
CA VAL A 46 -4.65 -41.20 -27.23
C VAL A 46 -3.98 -42.34 -27.99
N ARG A 47 -3.09 -43.11 -27.34
CA ARG A 47 -2.40 -44.24 -27.97
C ARG A 47 -3.37 -45.28 -28.53
N ALA A 48 -4.45 -45.60 -27.81
CA ALA A 48 -5.45 -46.56 -28.25
C ALA A 48 -6.22 -46.06 -29.48
N ALA A 49 -6.65 -44.80 -29.48
CA ALA A 49 -7.36 -44.18 -30.60
C ALA A 49 -6.48 -44.02 -31.85
N ASP A 50 -5.21 -43.61 -31.68
CA ASP A 50 -4.27 -43.40 -32.79
C ASP A 50 -3.81 -44.72 -33.43
N ALA A 51 -3.63 -45.78 -32.62
CA ALA A 51 -3.18 -47.07 -33.12
C ALA A 51 -4.29 -47.87 -33.86
N HIS A 52 -5.56 -47.57 -33.58
CA HIS A 52 -6.70 -48.36 -34.05
C HIS A 52 -7.84 -47.48 -34.57
N HIS A 53 -7.69 -46.95 -35.78
CA HIS A 53 -8.66 -46.01 -36.39
C HIS A 53 -10.10 -46.56 -36.51
N TRP A 54 -10.26 -47.88 -36.61
CA TRP A 54 -11.59 -48.51 -36.69
C TRP A 54 -12.43 -48.31 -35.41
N LEU A 55 -11.80 -47.94 -34.28
CA LEU A 55 -12.51 -47.66 -33.02
C LEU A 55 -13.49 -46.50 -33.14
N GLY A 56 -13.34 -45.60 -34.12
CA GLY A 56 -14.27 -44.49 -34.38
C GLY A 56 -15.36 -44.80 -35.40
N GLU A 57 -15.43 -46.02 -35.94
CA GLU A 57 -16.51 -46.39 -36.85
C GLU A 57 -17.83 -46.58 -36.08
N ALA A 58 -18.86 -45.82 -36.45
CA ALA A 58 -20.19 -45.90 -35.84
C ALA A 58 -20.80 -47.32 -35.93
N ASP A 59 -20.58 -48.01 -37.05
CA ASP A 59 -21.03 -49.40 -37.28
C ASP A 59 -20.34 -50.42 -36.37
N LEU A 60 -19.26 -50.02 -35.67
CA LEU A 60 -18.48 -50.83 -34.74
C LEU A 60 -18.62 -50.36 -33.27
N GLY A 61 -19.52 -49.41 -33.01
CA GLY A 61 -19.89 -48.98 -31.65
C GLY A 61 -19.14 -47.76 -31.10
N ASP A 62 -18.34 -47.06 -31.91
CA ASP A 62 -17.66 -45.79 -31.58
C ASP A 62 -16.97 -45.77 -30.20
N LEU A 63 -16.06 -46.73 -29.98
CA LEU A 63 -15.22 -46.76 -28.79
C LEU A 63 -14.25 -45.57 -28.71
N ALA A 64 -13.91 -44.96 -29.84
CA ALA A 64 -13.10 -43.74 -29.88
C ALA A 64 -13.80 -42.58 -29.16
N GLY A 65 -15.12 -42.42 -29.33
CA GLY A 65 -15.92 -41.46 -28.57
C GLY A 65 -15.84 -41.68 -27.05
N ALA A 66 -15.90 -42.94 -26.60
CA ALA A 66 -15.74 -43.28 -25.19
C ALA A 66 -14.32 -43.00 -24.66
N LEU A 67 -13.28 -43.34 -25.42
CA LEU A 67 -11.89 -43.02 -25.08
C LEU A 67 -11.66 -41.51 -25.01
N ALA A 68 -12.28 -40.73 -25.91
CA ALA A 68 -12.22 -39.28 -25.90
C ALA A 68 -12.86 -38.68 -24.65
N ALA A 69 -14.03 -39.17 -24.23
CA ALA A 69 -14.69 -38.73 -23.01
C ALA A 69 -13.86 -39.04 -21.74
N VAL A 70 -13.23 -40.22 -21.68
CA VAL A 70 -12.32 -40.57 -20.58
C VAL A 70 -11.08 -39.68 -20.58
N ARG A 71 -10.51 -39.41 -21.76
CA ARG A 71 -9.36 -38.50 -21.89
C ARG A 71 -9.71 -37.10 -21.42
N GLU A 72 -10.80 -36.53 -21.90
CA GLU A 72 -11.25 -35.18 -21.52
C GLU A 72 -11.45 -35.08 -20.01
N THR A 73 -12.09 -36.08 -19.40
CA THR A 73 -12.27 -36.12 -17.94
C THR A 73 -10.93 -36.19 -17.21
N ALA A 74 -9.99 -37.01 -17.67
CA ALA A 74 -8.66 -37.12 -17.08
C ALA A 74 -7.88 -35.79 -17.20
N GLU A 75 -7.99 -35.10 -18.34
CA GLU A 75 -7.39 -33.78 -18.57
C GLU A 75 -8.01 -32.69 -17.68
N GLN A 76 -9.33 -32.70 -17.48
CA GLN A 76 -10.00 -31.79 -16.54
C GLN A 76 -9.53 -32.01 -15.10
N VAL A 77 -9.41 -33.27 -14.68
CA VAL A 77 -8.90 -33.61 -13.34
C VAL A 77 -7.44 -33.16 -13.19
N LEU A 78 -6.60 -33.33 -14.21
CA LEU A 78 -5.23 -32.82 -14.21
C LEU A 78 -5.16 -31.30 -14.05
N ALA A 79 -5.99 -30.56 -14.78
CA ALA A 79 -6.07 -29.11 -14.67
C ALA A 79 -6.48 -28.67 -13.25
N GLU A 80 -7.40 -29.38 -12.60
CA GLU A 80 -7.75 -29.12 -11.19
C GLU A 80 -6.56 -29.42 -10.25
N TYR A 81 -5.84 -30.54 -10.45
CA TYR A 81 -4.62 -30.82 -9.67
C TYR A 81 -3.57 -29.70 -9.78
N GLU A 82 -3.35 -29.19 -10.99
CA GLU A 82 -2.42 -28.08 -11.23
C GLU A 82 -2.91 -26.78 -10.59
N THR A 83 -4.22 -26.50 -10.67
CA THR A 83 -4.85 -25.34 -10.03
C THR A 83 -4.71 -25.39 -8.51
N VAL A 84 -5.00 -26.54 -7.89
CA VAL A 84 -4.82 -26.76 -6.45
C VAL A 84 -3.37 -26.52 -6.05
N ARG A 85 -2.41 -27.14 -6.78
CA ARG A 85 -0.98 -26.98 -6.51
C ARG A 85 -0.52 -25.52 -6.57
N ASP A 86 -0.95 -24.80 -7.60
CA ASP A 86 -0.58 -23.40 -7.78
C ASP A 86 -1.16 -22.50 -6.67
N LEU A 87 -2.43 -22.69 -6.32
CA LEU A 87 -3.08 -21.93 -5.25
C LEU A 87 -2.46 -22.24 -3.87
N THR A 88 -2.18 -23.51 -3.57
CA THR A 88 -1.47 -23.89 -2.34
C THR A 88 -0.08 -23.25 -2.27
N ARG A 89 0.67 -23.25 -3.37
CA ARG A 89 1.99 -22.60 -3.43
C ARG A 89 1.89 -21.10 -3.16
N ARG A 90 0.96 -20.40 -3.82
CA ARG A 90 0.76 -18.95 -3.62
C ARG A 90 0.36 -18.63 -2.17
N ALA A 91 -0.49 -19.43 -1.56
CA ALA A 91 -0.88 -19.25 -0.16
C ALA A 91 0.32 -19.46 0.79
N ALA A 92 1.16 -20.46 0.52
CA ALA A 92 2.39 -20.68 1.28
C ALA A 92 3.40 -19.52 1.13
N GLU A 93 3.63 -19.04 -0.09
CA GLU A 93 4.49 -17.89 -0.37
C GLU A 93 4.01 -16.63 0.36
N ALA A 94 2.71 -16.33 0.31
CA ALA A 94 2.14 -15.18 1.00
C ALA A 94 2.24 -15.31 2.54
N ARG A 95 2.05 -16.52 3.08
CA ARG A 95 2.26 -16.80 4.51
C ARG A 95 3.70 -16.55 4.91
N ASP A 96 4.65 -17.10 4.15
CA ASP A 96 6.08 -17.01 4.47
C ASP A 96 6.58 -15.56 4.39
N GLU A 97 6.11 -14.79 3.40
CA GLU A 97 6.41 -13.36 3.30
C GLU A 97 5.85 -12.57 4.50
N ALA A 98 4.62 -12.83 4.91
CA ALA A 98 4.02 -12.20 6.09
C ALA A 98 4.78 -12.56 7.37
N ALA A 99 5.17 -13.83 7.52
CA ALA A 99 5.97 -14.31 8.65
C ALA A 99 7.35 -13.64 8.70
N GLU A 100 8.03 -13.49 7.55
CA GLU A 100 9.31 -12.78 7.46
C GLU A 100 9.20 -11.31 7.87
N ARG A 101 8.14 -10.61 7.41
CA ARG A 101 7.87 -9.22 7.79
C ARG A 101 7.66 -9.09 9.30
N ILE A 102 6.81 -9.93 9.89
CA ILE A 102 6.58 -9.97 11.35
C ILE A 102 7.90 -10.21 12.08
N ALA A 103 8.65 -11.25 11.71
CA ALA A 103 9.89 -11.61 12.37
C ALA A 103 10.96 -10.51 12.26
N SER A 104 11.03 -9.81 11.11
CA SER A 104 11.92 -8.67 10.90
C SER A 104 11.61 -7.52 11.87
N VAL A 105 10.34 -7.14 11.97
CA VAL A 105 9.88 -6.05 12.85
C VAL A 105 10.14 -6.40 14.31
N VAL A 106 9.78 -7.63 14.72
CA VAL A 106 10.00 -8.12 16.08
C VAL A 106 11.49 -8.14 16.43
N ARG A 107 12.36 -8.66 15.55
CA ARG A 107 13.82 -8.66 15.77
C ARG A 107 14.36 -7.24 15.94
N ARG A 108 13.94 -6.30 15.08
CA ARG A 108 14.37 -4.90 15.14
C ARG A 108 13.97 -4.26 16.47
N LEU A 109 12.70 -4.40 16.88
CA LEU A 109 12.19 -3.82 18.13
C LEU A 109 12.77 -4.48 19.40
N ARG A 110 13.10 -5.78 19.35
CA ARG A 110 13.73 -6.48 20.47
C ARG A 110 15.22 -6.19 20.59
N GLY A 111 15.96 -6.20 19.48
CA GLY A 111 17.43 -6.14 19.45
C GLY A 111 17.99 -4.74 19.71
N GLU A 112 17.45 -3.71 19.07
CA GLU A 112 17.81 -2.32 19.32
C GLU A 112 16.56 -1.57 19.76
N ALA A 113 16.32 -1.56 21.08
CA ALA A 113 15.15 -0.89 21.64
C ALA A 113 15.11 0.58 21.16
N PRO A 114 14.01 1.01 20.53
CA PRO A 114 13.92 2.38 20.03
C PRO A 114 14.20 3.41 21.12
N LYS A 115 14.98 4.44 20.76
CA LYS A 115 15.40 5.52 21.66
C LYS A 115 14.40 6.68 21.70
N GLU A 116 13.38 6.65 20.84
CA GLU A 116 12.42 7.74 20.65
C GLU A 116 11.00 7.20 20.55
N ALA A 117 10.05 7.98 21.03
CA ALA A 117 8.62 7.66 21.01
C ALA A 117 8.10 7.31 19.60
N ALA A 118 8.47 8.11 18.60
CA ALA A 118 8.01 7.93 17.23
C ALA A 118 8.48 6.59 16.62
N ALA A 119 9.68 6.12 17.00
CA ALA A 119 10.21 4.85 16.49
C ALA A 119 9.50 3.63 17.12
N TRP A 120 9.11 3.71 18.40
CA TRP A 120 8.24 2.70 19.02
C TRP A 120 6.90 2.58 18.31
N VAL A 121 6.26 3.72 18.06
CA VAL A 121 4.94 3.80 17.42
C VAL A 121 4.98 3.23 16.00
N ARG A 122 5.92 3.70 15.16
CA ARG A 122 6.10 3.16 13.80
C ARG A 122 6.27 1.64 13.79
N GLY A 123 7.12 1.11 14.67
CA GLY A 123 7.37 -0.32 14.73
C GLY A 123 6.15 -1.13 15.18
N LEU A 124 5.38 -0.66 16.16
CA LEU A 124 4.16 -1.33 16.61
C LEU A 124 3.06 -1.29 15.55
N THR A 125 2.90 -0.15 14.87
CA THR A 125 1.97 -0.02 13.73
C THR A 125 2.35 -0.97 12.60
N GLU A 126 3.63 -1.03 12.23
CA GLU A 126 4.13 -1.96 11.21
C GLU A 126 3.87 -3.42 11.59
N LEU A 127 4.10 -3.80 12.85
CA LEU A 127 3.83 -5.14 13.35
C LEU A 127 2.33 -5.48 13.31
N ARG A 128 1.46 -4.54 13.70
CA ARG A 128 0.00 -4.71 13.66
C ARG A 128 -0.50 -4.87 12.22
N HIS A 129 0.02 -4.09 11.28
CA HIS A 129 -0.31 -4.25 9.86
C HIS A 129 0.17 -5.60 9.31
N ALA A 130 1.38 -6.03 9.64
CA ALA A 130 1.90 -7.32 9.22
C ALA A 130 1.07 -8.48 9.81
N HIS A 131 0.67 -8.38 11.08
CA HIS A 131 -0.23 -9.33 11.73
C HIS A 131 -1.62 -9.35 11.05
N GLY A 132 -2.22 -8.19 10.80
CA GLY A 132 -3.51 -8.10 10.09
C GLY A 132 -3.44 -8.69 8.68
N HIS A 133 -2.34 -8.44 7.95
CA HIS A 133 -2.12 -9.04 6.65
C HIS A 133 -2.01 -10.56 6.71
N LEU A 134 -1.31 -11.13 7.70
CA LEU A 134 -1.25 -12.57 7.92
C LEU A 134 -2.65 -13.17 8.10
N LEU A 135 -3.55 -12.48 8.81
CA LEU A 135 -4.95 -12.91 8.93
C LEU A 135 -5.70 -12.88 7.59
N THR A 136 -5.40 -11.92 6.70
CA THR A 136 -5.99 -11.92 5.35
C THR A 136 -5.50 -13.06 4.48
N VAL A 137 -4.26 -13.54 4.68
CA VAL A 137 -3.71 -14.72 3.97
C VAL A 137 -4.49 -15.99 4.35
N LYS A 138 -5.04 -16.06 5.57
CA LYS A 138 -5.89 -17.18 6.01
C LYS A 138 -7.11 -17.39 5.12
N GLU A 139 -7.62 -16.32 4.53
CA GLU A 139 -8.81 -16.35 3.65
C GLU A 139 -8.50 -16.88 2.24
N MET A 140 -7.23 -17.12 1.91
CA MET A 140 -6.84 -17.71 0.63
C MET A 140 -7.25 -19.18 0.54
N ARG A 141 -7.69 -19.60 -0.66
CA ARG A 141 -8.05 -20.99 -0.92
C ARG A 141 -6.80 -21.90 -0.76
N TYR A 142 -6.95 -22.99 -0.02
CA TYR A 142 -5.87 -23.93 0.35
C TYR A 142 -4.78 -23.35 1.27
N ALA A 143 -5.04 -22.25 1.96
CA ALA A 143 -4.15 -21.75 3.00
C ALA A 143 -4.01 -22.75 4.15
N ASP A 144 -2.81 -22.82 4.73
CA ASP A 144 -2.51 -23.56 5.95
C ASP A 144 -3.04 -22.79 7.17
N ALA A 145 -4.35 -22.85 7.39
CA ALA A 145 -5.02 -22.14 8.48
C ALA A 145 -4.41 -22.46 9.87
N PRO A 146 -4.10 -23.72 10.23
CA PRO A 146 -3.45 -24.01 11.52
C PRO A 146 -2.06 -23.36 11.66
N GLY A 147 -1.24 -23.39 10.61
CA GLY A 147 0.08 -22.73 10.63
C GLY A 147 -0.03 -21.21 10.72
N ILE A 148 -1.00 -20.61 10.01
CA ILE A 148 -1.29 -19.17 10.09
C ILE A 148 -1.78 -18.78 11.47
N ASP A 149 -2.66 -19.57 12.09
CA ASP A 149 -3.17 -19.30 13.44
C ASP A 149 -2.07 -19.37 14.51
N ALA A 150 -1.12 -20.30 14.37
CA ALA A 150 0.05 -20.36 15.24
C ALA A 150 0.92 -19.10 15.10
N LEU A 151 1.26 -18.71 13.87
CA LEU A 151 2.03 -17.49 13.60
C LEU A 151 1.32 -16.22 14.08
N ALA A 152 -0.01 -16.15 13.92
CA ALA A 152 -0.82 -15.04 14.40
C ALA A 152 -0.79 -14.94 15.92
N ALA A 153 -0.91 -16.07 16.64
CA ALA A 153 -0.79 -16.10 18.09
C ALA A 153 0.59 -15.63 18.58
N GLU A 154 1.68 -16.06 17.92
CA GLU A 154 3.04 -15.61 18.25
C GLU A 154 3.24 -14.10 17.99
N ALA A 155 2.63 -13.58 16.91
CA ALA A 155 2.64 -12.16 16.58
C ALA A 155 1.85 -11.34 17.61
N GLU A 156 0.70 -11.83 18.05
CA GLU A 156 -0.13 -11.20 19.09
C GLU A 156 0.60 -11.16 20.45
N GLU A 157 1.26 -12.25 20.83
CA GLU A 157 2.09 -12.28 22.04
C GLU A 157 3.25 -11.26 21.95
N SER A 158 3.91 -11.20 20.79
CA SER A 158 4.98 -10.24 20.53
C SER A 158 4.47 -8.79 20.55
N LEU A 159 3.29 -8.52 19.98
CA LEU A 159 2.62 -7.22 20.05
C LEU A 159 2.34 -6.82 21.50
N ALA A 160 1.83 -7.74 22.31
CA ALA A 160 1.53 -7.47 23.72
C ALA A 160 2.82 -7.18 24.52
N GLU A 161 3.89 -7.97 24.32
CA GLU A 161 5.19 -7.76 24.97
C GLU A 161 5.82 -6.42 24.57
N LEU A 162 5.93 -6.17 23.27
CA LEU A 162 6.53 -4.95 22.74
C LEU A 162 5.68 -3.71 23.07
N GLY A 163 4.35 -3.85 23.09
CA GLY A 163 3.42 -2.83 23.55
C GLY A 163 3.69 -2.43 24.99
N ARG A 164 3.82 -3.40 25.91
CA ARG A 164 4.18 -3.11 27.32
C ARG A 164 5.52 -2.39 27.44
N ARG A 165 6.53 -2.78 26.65
CA ARG A 165 7.85 -2.13 26.63
C ARG A 165 7.77 -0.70 26.09
N ALA A 166 7.02 -0.47 25.01
CA ALA A 166 6.78 0.85 24.47
C ALA A 166 6.09 1.75 25.50
N VAL A 167 5.06 1.24 26.18
CA VAL A 167 4.36 1.98 27.23
C VAL A 167 5.29 2.33 28.38
N ALA A 168 6.10 1.38 28.85
CA ALA A 168 7.09 1.63 29.90
C ALA A 168 8.10 2.71 29.48
N PHE A 169 8.51 2.73 28.22
CA PHE A 169 9.37 3.78 27.67
C PHE A 169 8.64 5.14 27.62
N LEU A 170 7.45 5.18 27.03
CA LEU A 170 6.64 6.38 26.81
C LEU A 170 6.14 7.02 28.13
N ALA A 171 6.00 6.22 29.18
CA ALA A 171 5.60 6.68 30.51
C ALA A 171 6.73 7.41 31.25
N ARG A 172 8.00 7.31 30.78
CA ARG A 172 9.11 8.03 31.39
C ARG A 172 8.92 9.54 31.21
N GLU A 173 9.40 10.31 32.18
CA GLU A 173 9.29 11.77 32.12
C GLU A 173 10.07 12.35 30.94
N ASP A 174 11.21 11.75 30.59
CA ASP A 174 12.12 12.15 29.52
C ASP A 174 11.72 11.64 28.13
N ALA A 175 10.67 10.83 28.01
CA ALA A 175 10.31 10.15 26.77
C ALA A 175 10.01 11.09 25.59
N PHE A 176 9.64 12.33 25.89
CA PHE A 176 9.31 13.38 24.92
C PHE A 176 10.26 14.58 25.00
N ASP A 177 11.43 14.46 25.63
CA ASP A 177 12.39 15.58 25.73
C ASP A 177 12.90 16.03 24.37
N ALA A 178 13.14 15.09 23.45
CA ALA A 178 13.53 15.41 22.08
C ALA A 178 12.45 16.26 21.39
N GLN A 179 11.19 15.85 21.48
CA GLN A 179 10.07 16.58 20.87
C GLN A 179 9.84 17.94 21.55
N ARG A 180 10.06 18.04 22.87
CA ARG A 180 10.03 19.34 23.56
C ARG A 180 11.15 20.26 23.06
N ALA A 181 12.36 19.75 22.90
CA ALA A 181 13.47 20.51 22.35
C ALA A 181 13.20 20.95 20.89
N ASP A 182 12.62 20.07 20.08
CA ASP A 182 12.21 20.40 18.70
C ASP A 182 11.16 21.50 18.67
N VAL A 183 10.17 21.46 19.58
CA VAL A 183 9.18 22.54 19.70
C VAL A 183 9.87 23.87 20.03
N GLU A 184 10.76 23.92 21.02
CA GLU A 184 11.45 25.15 21.41
C GLU A 184 12.33 25.69 20.26
N ALA A 185 13.01 24.80 19.53
CA ALA A 185 13.75 25.18 18.33
C ALA A 185 12.82 25.75 17.23
N LEU A 186 11.66 25.13 17.01
CA LEU A 186 10.68 25.61 16.04
C LEU A 186 10.03 26.94 16.44
N VAL A 187 9.87 27.21 17.73
CA VAL A 187 9.47 28.54 18.22
C VAL A 187 10.54 29.57 17.85
N ALA A 188 11.81 29.28 18.14
CA ALA A 188 12.91 30.19 17.81
C ALA A 188 13.04 30.41 16.29
N ASP A 189 12.92 29.35 15.49
CA ASP A 189 12.90 29.43 14.03
C ASP A 189 11.73 30.30 13.54
N ALA A 190 10.54 30.11 14.11
CA ALA A 190 9.34 30.88 13.78
C ALA A 190 9.48 32.37 14.14
N GLU A 191 10.21 32.73 15.19
CA GLU A 191 10.51 34.13 15.53
C GLU A 191 11.58 34.73 14.61
N ALA A 192 12.56 33.91 14.21
CA ALA A 192 13.73 34.32 13.45
C ALA A 192 13.47 34.53 11.96
N ILE A 193 12.36 34.01 11.41
CA ILE A 193 12.06 34.22 9.98
C ILE A 193 12.08 35.71 9.63
N ALA A 194 12.73 35.99 8.50
CA ALA A 194 12.95 37.31 7.95
C ALA A 194 12.05 37.58 6.74
N THR A 195 11.56 36.54 6.08
CA THR A 195 10.66 36.65 4.92
C THR A 195 9.43 35.76 5.03
N VAL A 196 8.35 36.13 4.34
CA VAL A 196 7.12 35.31 4.27
C VAL A 196 7.40 33.92 3.68
N ALA A 197 8.31 33.82 2.73
CA ALA A 197 8.67 32.56 2.07
C ALA A 197 9.29 31.54 3.04
N GLU A 198 10.00 32.01 4.07
CA GLU A 198 10.61 31.16 5.10
C GLU A 198 9.58 30.52 6.05
N ALA A 199 8.34 30.98 6.06
CA ALA A 199 7.30 30.41 6.92
C ALA A 199 6.88 29.00 6.50
N GLY A 200 6.92 28.69 5.19
CA GLY A 200 6.49 27.40 4.65
C GLY A 200 7.27 26.21 5.23
N PRO A 201 8.61 26.20 5.19
CA PRO A 201 9.43 25.14 5.78
C PRO A 201 9.20 24.93 7.28
N VAL A 202 9.00 26.01 8.06
CA VAL A 202 8.72 25.90 9.50
C VAL A 202 7.34 25.29 9.75
N ALA A 203 6.33 25.69 8.97
CA ALA A 203 4.98 25.12 9.04
C ALA A 203 4.98 23.61 8.76
N ALA A 204 5.69 23.18 7.72
CA ALA A 204 5.80 21.75 7.37
C ALA A 204 6.41 20.92 8.50
N ARG A 205 7.49 21.41 9.14
CA ARG A 205 8.10 20.73 10.29
C ARG A 205 7.15 20.67 11.50
N LEU A 206 6.36 21.71 11.73
CA LEU A 206 5.32 21.71 12.77
C LEU A 206 4.22 20.68 12.48
N ASP A 207 3.79 20.55 11.22
CA ASP A 207 2.81 19.55 10.80
C ASP A 207 3.35 18.13 11.00
N GLU A 208 4.57 17.84 10.56
CA GLU A 208 5.23 16.54 10.74
C GLU A 208 5.32 16.14 12.22
N LEU A 209 5.71 17.08 13.09
CA LEU A 209 5.77 16.83 14.54
C LEU A 209 4.39 16.58 15.14
N ALA A 210 3.37 17.36 14.74
CA ALA A 210 2.00 17.18 15.19
C ALA A 210 1.43 15.81 14.78
N ASP A 211 1.68 15.38 13.55
CA ASP A 211 1.22 14.09 13.02
C ASP A 211 1.94 12.92 13.72
N GLY A 212 3.24 13.05 13.99
CA GLY A 212 3.99 12.09 14.79
C GLY A 212 3.38 11.88 16.18
N LEU A 213 3.03 12.97 16.88
CA LEU A 213 2.39 12.93 18.20
C LEU A 213 0.96 12.39 18.16
N ARG A 214 0.20 12.66 17.09
CA ARG A 214 -1.12 12.07 16.87
C ARG A 214 -1.02 10.56 16.70
N THR A 215 -0.09 10.09 15.88
CA THR A 215 0.17 8.66 15.67
C THR A 215 0.51 7.97 16.99
N VAL A 216 1.28 8.62 17.88
CA VAL A 216 1.55 8.10 19.23
C VAL A 216 0.25 7.92 20.01
N THR A 217 -0.63 8.92 19.98
CA THR A 217 -1.91 8.90 20.69
C THR A 217 -2.82 7.78 20.20
N ASP A 218 -2.90 7.59 18.88
CA ASP A 218 -3.76 6.58 18.26
C ASP A 218 -3.28 5.16 18.60
N VAL A 219 -1.98 4.89 18.47
CA VAL A 219 -1.41 3.58 18.83
C VAL A 219 -1.59 3.28 20.32
N VAL A 220 -1.40 4.28 21.17
CA VAL A 220 -1.61 4.15 22.62
C VAL A 220 -3.08 3.88 22.94
N ALA A 221 -4.03 4.49 22.23
CA ALA A 221 -5.46 4.23 22.43
C ALA A 221 -5.86 2.80 22.05
N GLU A 222 -5.19 2.23 21.04
CA GLU A 222 -5.44 0.86 20.55
C GLU A 222 -4.69 -0.23 21.34
N LEU A 223 -3.67 0.13 22.12
CA LEU A 223 -3.03 -0.81 23.04
C LEU A 223 -3.95 -1.03 24.23
N ASP A 224 -4.37 -2.29 24.46
CA ASP A 224 -5.05 -2.66 25.70
C ASP A 224 -4.02 -2.63 26.85
N MET A 225 -3.88 -1.45 27.45
CA MET A 225 -2.80 -1.17 28.39
C MET A 225 -3.06 -1.67 29.81
N GLY A 226 -4.27 -2.14 30.14
CA GLY A 226 -4.66 -2.63 31.47
C GLY A 226 -4.62 -1.60 32.62
N ASP A 227 -3.76 -0.58 32.55
CA ASP A 227 -3.57 0.47 33.56
C ASP A 227 -3.98 1.85 33.01
N ALA A 228 -5.17 2.28 33.42
CA ALA A 228 -5.73 3.58 33.07
C ALA A 228 -4.89 4.77 33.57
N THR A 229 -4.07 4.58 34.60
CA THR A 229 -3.22 5.64 35.19
C THR A 229 -2.04 5.96 34.27
N VAL A 230 -1.36 4.91 33.79
CA VAL A 230 -0.24 5.05 32.85
C VAL A 230 -0.73 5.66 31.54
N ARG A 231 -1.90 5.23 31.06
CA ARG A 231 -2.56 5.82 29.89
C ARG A 231 -2.79 7.31 30.04
N THR A 232 -3.41 7.72 31.15
CA THR A 232 -3.71 9.13 31.42
C THR A 232 -2.43 9.96 31.45
N ALA A 233 -1.40 9.51 32.19
CA ALA A 233 -0.14 10.23 32.31
C ALA A 233 0.62 10.34 30.98
N LEU A 234 0.47 9.37 30.08
CA LEU A 234 1.02 9.43 28.72
C LEU A 234 0.26 10.45 27.87
N LEU A 235 -1.07 10.41 27.88
CA LEU A 235 -1.91 11.37 27.15
C LEU A 235 -1.65 12.81 27.60
N GLU A 236 -1.49 13.04 28.90
CA GLU A 236 -1.13 14.36 29.44
C GLU A 236 0.22 14.86 28.93
N ARG A 237 1.23 13.98 28.86
CA ARG A 237 2.55 14.33 28.32
C ARG A 237 2.48 14.66 26.83
N VAL A 238 1.77 13.86 26.04
CA VAL A 238 1.57 14.13 24.61
C VAL A 238 0.80 15.44 24.41
N ALA A 239 -0.25 15.68 25.20
CA ALA A 239 -1.02 16.92 25.17
C ALA A 239 -0.16 18.14 25.52
N ALA A 240 0.77 18.02 26.47
CA ALA A 240 1.70 19.09 26.80
C ALA A 240 2.62 19.46 25.62
N VAL A 241 3.15 18.47 24.90
CA VAL A 241 3.98 18.70 23.71
C VAL A 241 3.16 19.29 22.56
N LEU A 242 1.95 18.77 22.31
CA LEU A 242 1.01 19.32 21.32
C LEU A 242 0.63 20.77 21.64
N GLY A 243 0.47 21.10 22.92
CA GLY A 243 0.29 22.48 23.36
C GLY A 243 1.46 23.37 22.96
N GLY A 244 2.69 22.86 23.07
CA GLY A 244 3.89 23.52 22.58
C GLY A 244 3.90 23.73 21.04
N VAL A 245 3.56 22.70 20.27
CA VAL A 245 3.42 22.80 18.80
C VAL A 245 2.41 23.89 18.41
N ASN A 246 1.26 23.93 19.09
CA ASN A 246 0.24 24.95 18.84
C ASN A 246 0.74 26.36 19.17
N ARG A 247 1.55 26.53 20.23
CA ARG A 247 2.18 27.82 20.52
C ARG A 247 3.15 28.23 19.42
N ALA A 248 4.01 27.32 18.97
CA ALA A 248 4.95 27.58 17.87
C ALA A 248 4.22 27.99 16.58
N ARG A 249 3.10 27.32 16.27
CA ARG A 249 2.25 27.67 15.13
C ARG A 249 1.64 29.07 15.26
N ALA A 250 1.13 29.42 16.44
CA ALA A 250 0.62 30.76 16.70
C ALA A 250 1.71 31.85 16.54
N THR A 251 2.93 31.57 17.02
CA THR A 251 4.09 32.45 16.85
C THR A 251 4.44 32.63 15.37
N LEU A 252 4.49 31.53 14.61
CA LEU A 252 4.76 31.56 13.17
C LEU A 252 3.71 32.36 12.41
N ASP A 253 2.42 32.14 12.69
CA ASP A 253 1.32 32.85 12.04
C ASP A 253 1.36 34.36 12.34
N ALA A 254 1.65 34.73 13.59
CA ALA A 254 1.80 36.12 13.98
C ALA A 254 2.98 36.79 13.26
N ARG A 255 4.15 36.11 13.23
CA ARG A 255 5.35 36.61 12.56
C ARG A 255 5.14 36.74 11.06
N ARG A 256 4.54 35.75 10.42
CA ARG A 256 4.22 35.75 8.98
C ARG A 256 3.29 36.91 8.63
N ARG A 257 2.26 37.19 9.42
CA ARG A 257 1.36 38.34 9.20
C ARG A 257 2.10 39.68 9.28
N ALA A 258 2.99 39.83 10.27
CA ALA A 258 3.80 41.04 10.40
C ALA A 258 4.77 41.24 9.22
N LEU A 259 5.34 40.15 8.70
CA LEU A 259 6.21 40.18 7.51
C LEU A 259 5.41 40.48 6.24
N LEU A 260 4.23 39.87 6.06
CA LEU A 260 3.33 40.17 4.94
C LEU A 260 2.97 41.67 4.88
N ASP A 261 2.60 42.27 6.01
CA ASP A 261 2.31 43.70 6.10
C ASP A 261 3.53 44.57 5.74
N ARG A 262 4.72 44.21 6.28
CA ARG A 262 5.95 44.96 6.01
C ARG A 262 6.40 44.84 4.56
N GLU A 263 6.42 43.63 4.01
CA GLU A 263 6.83 43.35 2.64
C GLU A 263 5.85 44.00 1.65
N GLY A 264 4.54 43.85 1.88
CA GLY A 264 3.51 44.48 1.07
C GLY A 264 3.62 46.01 1.04
N ARG A 265 3.86 46.65 2.20
CA ARG A 265 4.10 48.11 2.25
C ARG A 265 5.37 48.53 1.51
N ALA A 266 6.45 47.76 1.62
CA ALA A 266 7.70 48.04 0.93
C ALA A 266 7.53 47.92 -0.59
N GLU A 267 6.82 46.89 -1.03
CA GLU A 267 6.47 46.65 -2.43
C GLU A 267 5.58 47.77 -2.98
N PHE A 268 4.52 48.14 -2.25
CA PHE A 268 3.64 49.25 -2.62
C PHE A 268 4.41 50.58 -2.75
N THR A 269 5.34 50.85 -1.82
CA THR A 269 6.18 52.06 -1.87
C THR A 269 7.07 52.06 -3.11
N ALA A 270 7.68 50.92 -3.44
CA ALA A 270 8.52 50.78 -4.63
C ALA A 270 7.72 50.94 -5.92
N GLU A 271 6.55 50.30 -6.03
CA GLU A 271 5.67 50.41 -7.20
C GLU A 271 5.10 51.83 -7.36
N THR A 272 4.76 52.50 -6.26
CA THR A 272 4.33 53.91 -6.28
C THR A 272 5.45 54.83 -6.77
N ALA A 273 6.70 54.60 -6.35
CA ALA A 273 7.85 55.36 -6.85
C ALA A 273 8.09 55.13 -8.35
N LEU A 274 7.95 53.88 -8.82
CA LEU A 274 8.01 53.54 -10.24
C LEU A 274 6.87 54.19 -11.04
N LEU A 275 5.66 54.25 -10.48
CA LEU A 275 4.53 54.98 -11.09
C LEU A 275 4.84 56.48 -11.21
N GLY A 276 5.40 57.12 -10.18
CA GLY A 276 5.82 58.53 -10.25
C GLY A 276 6.88 58.80 -11.31
N GLN A 277 7.84 57.89 -11.47
CA GLN A 277 8.81 57.94 -12.56
C GLN A 277 8.15 57.76 -13.93
N ALA A 278 7.21 56.83 -14.05
CA ALA A 278 6.45 56.60 -15.28
C ALA A 278 5.61 57.83 -15.67
N VAL A 279 4.96 58.50 -14.70
CA VAL A 279 4.23 59.75 -14.92
C VAL A 279 5.16 60.85 -15.43
N THR A 280 6.34 61.00 -14.81
CA THR A 280 7.33 61.99 -15.24
C THR A 280 7.81 61.74 -16.68
N ALA A 281 8.08 60.48 -17.02
CA ALA A 281 8.49 60.08 -18.37
C ALA A 281 7.37 60.27 -19.40
N ALA A 282 6.13 59.92 -19.03
CA ALA A 282 4.94 60.11 -19.86
C ALA A 282 4.72 61.59 -20.20
N LEU A 283 4.82 62.50 -19.21
CA LEU A 283 4.69 63.94 -19.41
C LEU A 283 5.76 64.50 -20.35
N ALA A 284 7.01 64.02 -20.24
CA ALA A 284 8.09 64.43 -21.13
C ALA A 284 7.89 63.94 -22.59
N ALA A 285 7.17 62.84 -22.79
CA ALA A 285 6.89 62.24 -24.10
C ALA A 285 5.56 62.69 -24.73
N ALA A 286 4.77 63.52 -24.03
CA ALA A 286 3.45 63.98 -24.44
C ALA A 286 3.53 65.30 -25.25
N ASP A 287 4.24 65.28 -26.38
CA ASP A 287 4.49 66.45 -27.24
C ASP A 287 3.42 66.65 -28.34
N THR A 288 2.50 65.69 -28.53
CA THR A 288 1.33 65.82 -29.42
C THR A 288 0.05 65.36 -28.72
N PRO A 289 -1.14 65.82 -29.16
CA PRO A 289 -2.42 65.36 -28.61
C PRO A 289 -2.57 63.84 -28.60
N GLU A 290 -2.18 63.17 -29.68
CA GLU A 290 -2.28 61.71 -29.80
C GLU A 290 -1.36 61.00 -28.81
N ARG A 291 -0.15 61.55 -28.59
CA ARG A 291 0.79 61.00 -27.60
C ARG A 291 0.32 61.25 -26.17
N CYS A 292 -0.40 62.33 -25.90
CA CYS A 292 -1.04 62.54 -24.60
C CYS A 292 -2.04 61.41 -24.28
N ASP A 293 -2.91 61.07 -25.23
CA ASP A 293 -3.92 60.02 -25.05
C ASP A 293 -3.28 58.64 -24.87
N ASP A 294 -2.25 58.32 -25.67
CA ASP A 294 -1.50 57.07 -25.56
C ASP A 294 -0.79 56.91 -24.21
N GLN A 295 -0.16 57.97 -23.70
CA GLN A 295 0.52 57.93 -22.40
C GLN A 295 -0.46 57.85 -21.24
N LEU A 296 -1.58 58.58 -21.31
CA LEU A 296 -2.65 58.52 -20.31
C LEU A 296 -3.24 57.10 -20.21
N ALA A 297 -3.55 56.47 -21.33
CA ALA A 297 -4.09 55.11 -21.35
C ALA A 297 -3.14 54.09 -20.67
N ARG A 298 -1.83 54.21 -20.90
CA ARG A 298 -0.81 53.34 -20.27
C ARG A 298 -0.70 53.57 -18.76
N LEU A 299 -0.74 54.82 -18.31
CA LEU A 299 -0.70 55.13 -16.88
C LEU A 299 -1.95 54.64 -16.15
N LEU A 300 -3.13 54.80 -16.76
CA LEU A 300 -4.39 54.29 -16.21
C LEU A 300 -4.38 52.76 -16.09
N ALA A 301 -3.93 52.04 -17.12
CA ALA A 301 -3.82 50.58 -17.05
C ALA A 301 -2.86 50.12 -15.95
N ARG A 302 -1.74 50.84 -15.74
CA ARG A 302 -0.80 50.51 -14.66
C ARG A 302 -1.36 50.85 -13.27
N LEU A 303 -2.15 51.91 -13.16
CA LEU A 303 -2.83 52.26 -11.91
C LEU A 303 -3.88 51.19 -11.55
N GLU A 304 -4.66 50.73 -12.52
CA GLU A 304 -5.67 49.67 -12.33
C GLU A 304 -5.02 48.34 -11.89
N ASP A 305 -3.88 47.96 -12.49
CA ASP A 305 -3.10 46.79 -12.07
C ASP A 305 -2.62 46.90 -10.60
N LEU A 306 -2.14 48.09 -10.20
CA LEU A 306 -1.73 48.34 -8.81
C LEU A 306 -2.91 48.32 -7.83
N GLU A 307 -4.04 48.94 -8.19
CA GLU A 307 -5.26 48.88 -7.37
C GLU A 307 -5.73 47.44 -7.18
N SER A 308 -5.75 46.63 -8.25
CA SER A 308 -6.12 45.21 -8.15
C SER A 308 -5.13 44.40 -7.31
N ARG A 309 -3.83 44.65 -7.44
CA ARG A 309 -2.77 43.88 -6.76
C ARG A 309 -2.69 44.18 -5.27
N PHE A 310 -3.00 45.41 -4.86
CA PHE A 310 -2.94 45.84 -3.46
C PHE A 310 -4.31 45.97 -2.78
N ALA A 311 -5.40 45.55 -3.43
CA ALA A 311 -6.77 45.61 -2.90
C ALA A 311 -6.99 44.89 -1.56
N GLU A 312 -6.13 43.94 -1.19
CA GLU A 312 -6.22 43.14 0.04
C GLU A 312 -5.40 43.73 1.21
N PHE A 313 -4.69 44.84 1.02
CA PHE A 313 -3.79 45.45 2.03
C PHE A 313 -4.39 46.67 2.77
N ASP A 314 -5.71 46.87 2.71
CA ASP A 314 -6.44 47.99 3.35
C ASP A 314 -6.63 47.82 4.88
#